data_AF-A0A3A5QFV4-F1
#
_entry.id   AF-A0A3A5QFV4-F1
#
_cell.length_a   1.000
_cell.length_b   1.000
_cell.length_c   1.000
_cell.angle_alpha   90.00
_cell.angle_beta   90.00
_cell.angle_gamma   90.00
#
_symmetry.space_group_name_H-M   'P 1'
#
loop_
_entity.id
_entity.type
_entity.pdbx_description
1 polymer ?
#
loop_
_entity_poly.entity_id
_entity_poly.type
_entity_poly.pdbx_seq_one_letter_code
_entity_poly.pdbx_strand_id
1 'polypeptide(L)'
;MKGTYQSDNDFLLSAVQRGDQKAFDTLFRRYYPMLCAYGHRFVELEDAEEIVEDSLLWIWENRETLVIESSLNSYLFKMVYRRALNKLAHIDATQRADTRFYEEMQEMLQDTDYYQIEELAKRIEDAVAALPESYREAFVMHRFRDMSYKEIAETLGVSPKTIDYRIQQALKQLRVDLKDYLPLLLPLLFP
;
A
#
# COMPACT_ATOMS: atom_id res chain seq x y z
N MET A 1 16.28 -11.84 -6.46
CA MET A 1 15.77 -10.51 -6.87
C MET A 1 15.52 -9.54 -5.69
N LYS A 2 15.77 -9.92 -4.42
CA LYS A 2 15.59 -9.07 -3.22
C LYS A 2 16.56 -7.89 -3.07
N GLY A 3 17.77 -7.99 -3.61
CA GLY A 3 18.73 -6.88 -3.57
C GLY A 3 18.28 -5.65 -4.36
N THR A 4 17.37 -5.82 -5.33
CA THR A 4 16.99 -4.75 -6.26
C THR A 4 15.98 -3.77 -5.64
N TYR A 5 14.87 -4.25 -5.04
CA TYR A 5 13.79 -3.36 -4.55
C TYR A 5 14.17 -2.45 -3.39
N GLN A 6 14.94 -2.94 -2.41
CA GLN A 6 15.44 -2.09 -1.31
C GLN A 6 16.46 -1.09 -1.84
N SER A 7 17.35 -1.53 -2.75
CA SER A 7 18.28 -0.64 -3.44
C SER A 7 17.56 0.40 -4.31
N ASP A 8 16.41 0.06 -4.89
CA ASP A 8 15.65 0.94 -5.77
C ASP A 8 15.00 2.09 -4.96
N ASN A 9 14.48 1.81 -3.77
CA ASN A 9 13.92 2.85 -2.88
C ASN A 9 15.02 3.71 -2.26
N ASP A 10 16.15 3.12 -1.87
CA ASP A 10 17.30 3.87 -1.35
C ASP A 10 17.91 4.76 -2.44
N PHE A 11 17.99 4.26 -3.68
CA PHE A 11 18.42 5.03 -4.84
C PHE A 11 17.44 6.17 -5.15
N LEU A 12 16.14 5.88 -5.14
CA LEU A 12 15.08 6.85 -5.38
C LEU A 12 15.11 7.96 -4.33
N LEU A 13 15.20 7.62 -3.04
CA LEU A 13 15.36 8.58 -1.95
C LEU A 13 16.63 9.41 -2.13
N SER A 14 17.76 8.77 -2.40
CA SER A 14 19.04 9.47 -2.62
C SER A 14 18.97 10.44 -3.80
N ALA A 15 18.25 10.11 -4.86
CA ALA A 15 18.04 10.99 -6.01
C ALA A 15 17.13 12.17 -5.64
N VAL A 16 16.06 11.93 -4.88
CA VAL A 16 15.19 12.99 -4.34
C VAL A 16 15.98 13.94 -3.43
N GLN A 17 16.83 13.43 -2.53
CA GLN A 17 17.67 14.24 -1.64
C GLN A 17 18.63 15.17 -2.42
N ARG A 18 19.04 14.77 -3.63
CA ARG A 18 19.86 15.60 -4.54
C ARG A 18 19.05 16.59 -5.38
N GLY A 19 17.73 16.68 -5.17
CA GLY A 19 16.85 17.59 -5.90
C GLY A 19 16.39 17.07 -7.27
N ASP A 20 16.47 15.77 -7.54
CA ASP A 20 15.95 15.20 -8.79
C ASP A 20 14.41 15.20 -8.78
N GLN A 21 13.82 16.11 -9.57
CA GLN A 21 12.37 16.24 -9.71
C GLN A 21 11.71 15.00 -10.35
N LYS A 22 12.40 14.28 -11.24
CA LYS A 22 11.85 13.08 -11.87
C LYS A 22 11.81 11.92 -10.89
N ALA A 23 12.83 11.82 -10.03
CA ALA A 23 12.82 10.89 -8.92
C ALA A 23 11.66 11.19 -7.96
N PHE A 24 11.41 12.48 -7.68
CA PHE A 24 10.28 12.87 -6.84
C PHE A 24 8.92 12.57 -7.49
N ASP A 25 8.73 12.85 -8.79
CA ASP A 25 7.51 12.47 -9.52
C ASP A 25 7.28 10.95 -9.48
N THR A 26 8.35 10.17 -9.61
CA THR A 26 8.30 8.69 -9.50
C THR A 26 7.90 8.26 -8.09
N LEU A 27 8.49 8.86 -7.05
CA LEU A 27 8.13 8.62 -5.65
C LEU A 27 6.66 8.98 -5.41
N PHE A 28 6.23 10.16 -5.85
CA PHE A 28 4.86 10.63 -5.70
C PHE A 28 3.87 9.65 -6.35
N ARG A 29 4.03 9.32 -7.63
CA ARG A 29 3.16 8.37 -8.34
C ARG A 29 3.12 6.99 -7.68
N ARG A 30 4.25 6.55 -7.12
CA ARG A 30 4.35 5.24 -6.45
C ARG A 30 3.61 5.22 -5.12
N TYR A 31 3.77 6.25 -4.29
CA TYR A 31 3.32 6.22 -2.90
C TYR A 31 1.97 6.89 -2.68
N TYR A 32 1.62 7.91 -3.47
CA TYR A 32 0.39 8.68 -3.30
C TYR A 32 -0.87 7.80 -3.16
N PRO A 33 -1.24 6.94 -4.14
CA PRO A 33 -2.47 6.16 -4.05
C PRO A 33 -2.48 5.20 -2.86
N MET A 34 -1.33 4.59 -2.54
CA MET A 34 -1.19 3.68 -1.41
C MET A 34 -1.36 4.38 -0.06
N LEU A 35 -0.78 5.57 0.07
CA LEU A 35 -0.84 6.36 1.29
C LEU A 35 -2.23 6.97 1.48
N CYS A 36 -2.92 7.40 0.41
CA CYS A 36 -4.30 7.92 0.51
C CYS A 36 -5.26 6.80 0.95
N ALA A 37 -5.16 5.62 0.33
CA ALA A 37 -5.95 4.45 0.74
C ALA A 37 -5.69 4.05 2.20
N TYR A 38 -4.45 4.21 2.67
CA TYR A 38 -4.09 3.94 4.06
C TYR A 38 -4.62 5.03 5.02
N GLY A 39 -4.47 6.31 4.68
CA GLY A 39 -4.97 7.44 5.46
C GLY A 39 -6.49 7.44 5.60
N HIS A 40 -7.21 7.05 4.54
CA HIS A 40 -8.68 6.96 4.51
C HIS A 40 -9.26 5.92 5.51
N ARG A 41 -8.41 5.07 6.09
CA ARG A 41 -8.83 4.18 7.19
C ARG A 41 -9.09 4.93 8.49
N PHE A 42 -8.59 6.14 8.61
CA PHE A 42 -8.63 6.95 9.82
C PHE A 42 -9.49 8.21 9.62
N VAL A 43 -9.41 8.84 8.44
CA VAL A 43 -10.12 10.07 8.12
C VAL A 43 -10.92 9.94 6.82
N GLU A 44 -11.76 10.93 6.52
CA GLU A 44 -12.45 11.01 5.23
C GLU A 44 -11.44 11.06 4.08
N LEU A 45 -11.86 10.62 2.88
CA LEU A 45 -10.95 10.46 1.75
C LEU A 45 -10.28 11.79 1.37
N GLU A 46 -11.04 12.88 1.37
CA GLU A 46 -10.53 14.23 1.08
C GLU A 46 -9.43 14.65 2.07
N ASP A 47 -9.63 14.39 3.36
CA ASP A 47 -8.63 14.66 4.39
C ASP A 47 -7.39 13.75 4.23
N ALA A 48 -7.58 12.50 3.82
CA ALA A 48 -6.48 11.58 3.59
C ALA A 48 -5.62 12.04 2.40
N GLU A 49 -6.24 12.49 1.31
CA GLU A 49 -5.56 13.06 0.16
C GLU A 49 -4.75 14.29 0.55
N GLU A 50 -5.37 15.26 1.24
CA GLU A 50 -4.70 16.47 1.77
C GLU A 50 -3.47 16.11 2.62
N ILE A 51 -3.63 15.18 3.57
CA ILE A 51 -2.55 14.73 4.45
C ILE A 51 -1.38 14.14 3.65
N VAL A 52 -1.67 13.36 2.61
CA VAL A 52 -0.64 12.70 1.81
C VAL A 52 0.06 13.70 0.89
N GLU A 53 -0.67 14.61 0.25
CA GLU A 53 -0.10 15.70 -0.54
C GLU A 53 0.86 16.52 0.31
N ASP A 54 0.41 16.99 1.48
CA ASP A 54 1.22 17.74 2.43
C ASP A 54 2.42 16.95 2.92
N SER A 55 2.30 15.62 3.03
CA SER A 55 3.39 14.77 3.51
C SER A 55 4.49 14.63 2.48
N LEU A 56 4.11 14.37 1.24
CA LEU A 56 5.04 14.26 0.12
C LEU A 56 5.65 15.61 -0.23
N LEU A 57 4.89 16.70 -0.17
CA LEU A 57 5.39 18.06 -0.35
C LEU A 57 6.43 18.39 0.73
N TRP A 58 6.12 18.11 2.00
CA TRP A 58 7.08 18.33 3.08
C TRP A 58 8.38 17.55 2.88
N ILE A 59 8.30 16.30 2.38
CA ILE A 59 9.50 15.51 2.03
C ILE A 59 10.30 16.21 0.93
N TRP A 60 9.65 16.72 -0.10
CA TRP A 60 10.33 17.47 -1.15
C TRP A 60 11.01 18.72 -0.60
N GLU A 61 10.32 19.51 0.22
CA GLU A 61 10.85 20.74 0.80
C GLU A 61 12.04 20.49 1.74
N ASN A 62 12.02 19.38 2.48
CA ASN A 62 13.05 19.03 3.46
C ASN A 62 14.07 18.01 2.93
N ARG A 63 14.01 17.67 1.63
CA ARG A 63 14.77 16.58 1.00
C ARG A 63 16.28 16.62 1.29
N GLU A 64 16.88 17.80 1.36
CA GLU A 64 18.34 17.96 1.50
C GLU A 64 18.83 17.60 2.92
N THR A 65 17.98 17.75 3.92
CA THR A 65 18.30 17.51 5.33
C THR A 65 17.55 16.32 5.93
N LEU A 66 16.65 15.70 5.17
CA LEU A 66 15.83 14.60 5.63
C LEU A 66 16.70 13.34 5.84
N VAL A 67 16.82 12.91 7.09
CA VAL A 67 17.46 11.64 7.47
C VAL A 67 16.37 10.63 7.79
N ILE A 68 16.36 9.51 7.06
CA ILE A 68 15.46 8.39 7.31
C ILE A 68 16.31 7.24 7.87
N GLU A 69 16.17 6.96 9.17
CA GLU A 69 16.90 5.88 9.87
C GLU A 69 16.23 4.51 9.68
N SER A 70 15.01 4.49 9.13
CA SER A 70 14.24 3.30 8.78
C SER A 70 14.09 3.15 7.26
N SER A 71 13.28 2.20 6.78
CA SER A 71 12.94 2.14 5.35
C SER A 71 12.07 3.34 4.95
N LEU A 72 12.21 3.81 3.70
CA LEU A 72 11.36 4.86 3.12
C LEU A 72 9.86 4.55 3.29
N ASN A 73 9.49 3.28 3.08
CA ASN A 73 8.12 2.80 3.29
C ASN A 73 7.67 3.05 4.73
N SER A 74 8.39 2.49 5.71
CA SER A 74 8.03 2.60 7.12
C SER A 74 7.91 4.06 7.57
N TYR A 75 8.80 4.93 7.05
CA TYR A 75 8.76 6.36 7.32
C TYR A 75 7.48 7.02 6.80
N LEU A 76 7.16 6.83 5.51
CA LEU A 76 6.00 7.43 4.85
C LEU A 76 4.68 7.00 5.51
N PHE A 77 4.49 5.71 5.75
CA PHE A 77 3.28 5.19 6.39
C PHE A 77 3.12 5.73 7.82
N LYS A 78 4.22 5.79 8.60
CA LYS A 78 4.20 6.36 9.95
C LYS A 78 3.87 7.85 9.96
N MET A 79 4.37 8.59 8.97
CA MET A 79 4.10 10.02 8.82
C MET A 79 2.61 10.29 8.55
N VAL A 80 2.03 9.59 7.57
CA VAL A 80 0.61 9.73 7.20
C VAL A 80 -0.30 9.33 8.35
N TYR A 81 -0.02 8.19 9.00
CA TYR A 81 -0.77 7.75 10.18
C TYR A 81 -0.80 8.81 11.29
N ARG A 82 0.37 9.37 11.65
CA ARG A 82 0.46 10.39 12.69
C ARG A 82 -0.33 11.65 12.33
N ARG A 83 -0.28 12.09 11.07
CA ARG A 83 -1.02 13.25 10.60
C ARG A 83 -2.53 13.00 10.58
N ALA A 84 -2.96 11.81 10.18
CA ALA A 84 -4.38 11.40 10.24
C ALA A 84 -4.90 11.36 11.67
N LEU A 85 -4.13 10.78 12.61
CA LEU A 85 -4.49 10.81 14.02
C LEU A 85 -4.50 12.21 14.61
N ASN A 86 -3.57 13.08 14.21
CA ASN A 86 -3.57 14.47 14.67
C ASN A 86 -4.80 15.23 14.16
N LYS A 87 -5.20 15.01 12.90
CA LYS A 87 -6.42 15.59 12.33
C LYS A 87 -7.65 15.10 13.11
N LEU A 88 -7.75 13.80 13.39
CA LEU A 88 -8.78 13.24 14.26
C LEU A 88 -8.76 13.85 15.67
N ALA A 89 -7.60 13.94 16.31
CA ALA A 89 -7.47 14.50 17.66
C ALA A 89 -7.80 16.00 17.72
N HIS A 90 -7.59 16.74 16.61
CA HIS A 90 -8.04 18.13 16.46
C HIS A 90 -9.55 18.25 16.27
N ILE A 91 -10.18 17.23 15.67
CA ILE A 91 -11.65 17.08 15.62
C ILE A 91 -12.17 16.65 17.02
N ASP A 92 -11.39 15.84 17.75
CA ASP A 92 -11.71 15.21 19.05
C ASP A 92 -10.96 15.79 20.26
N ALA A 93 -11.00 17.12 20.45
CA ALA A 93 -10.79 17.70 21.78
C ALA A 93 -11.83 17.21 22.83
N THR A 94 -12.72 16.27 22.46
CA THR A 94 -13.76 15.68 23.32
C THR A 94 -13.56 14.19 23.64
N GLN A 95 -12.74 13.40 22.93
CA GLN A 95 -12.60 11.96 23.25
C GLN A 95 -11.17 11.43 23.09
N ARG A 96 -10.49 11.30 24.24
CA ARG A 96 -9.28 10.50 24.37
C ARG A 96 -9.63 9.02 24.49
N ALA A 97 -9.22 8.21 23.53
CA ALA A 97 -8.76 6.82 23.75
C ALA A 97 -8.38 6.20 22.40
N ASP A 98 -7.09 6.06 22.08
CA ASP A 98 -6.66 5.02 21.12
C ASP A 98 -5.14 4.75 21.14
N THR A 99 -4.57 4.68 22.35
CA THR A 99 -3.15 4.33 22.54
C THR A 99 -2.83 2.87 22.20
N ARG A 100 -3.84 1.96 22.21
CA ARG A 100 -3.63 0.52 21.94
C ARG A 100 -3.39 0.21 20.47
N PHE A 101 -4.09 0.86 19.56
CA PHE A 101 -3.87 0.68 18.12
C PHE A 101 -2.48 1.21 17.69
N TYR A 102 -1.99 2.25 18.37
CA TYR A 102 -0.64 2.80 18.18
C TYR A 102 0.46 1.78 18.55
N GLU A 103 0.29 1.04 19.65
CA GLU A 103 1.27 0.06 20.13
C GLU A 103 1.31 -1.20 19.25
N GLU A 104 0.16 -1.77 18.90
CA GLU A 104 0.07 -2.96 18.03
C GLU A 104 0.64 -2.71 16.63
N MET A 105 0.46 -1.49 16.10
CA MET A 105 0.97 -1.13 14.78
C MET A 105 2.45 -0.69 14.82
N GLN A 106 2.93 -0.11 15.93
CA GLN A 106 4.35 0.13 16.15
C GLN A 106 5.14 -1.18 16.19
N GLU A 107 4.61 -2.22 16.85
CA GLU A 107 5.20 -3.57 16.82
C GLU A 107 5.23 -4.12 15.39
N MET A 108 4.10 -4.13 14.66
CA MET A 108 4.09 -4.64 13.27
C MET A 108 5.09 -3.94 12.33
N LEU A 109 5.33 -2.63 12.51
CA LEU A 109 6.21 -1.83 11.64
C LEU A 109 7.67 -1.77 12.11
N GLN A 110 7.94 -2.01 13.39
CA GLN A 110 9.31 -2.12 13.92
C GLN A 110 9.89 -3.54 13.73
N ASP A 111 9.04 -4.57 13.75
CA ASP A 111 9.43 -5.97 13.61
C ASP A 111 9.41 -6.49 12.17
N THR A 112 9.25 -5.62 11.15
CA THR A 112 9.40 -6.01 9.74
C THR A 112 10.87 -6.25 9.39
N ASP A 113 11.48 -7.19 10.10
CA ASP A 113 12.76 -7.80 9.81
C ASP A 113 12.67 -8.49 8.43
N TYR A 114 13.81 -8.58 7.75
CA TYR A 114 13.97 -9.19 6.42
C TYR A 114 13.28 -10.57 6.26
N TYR A 115 13.10 -11.30 7.37
CA TYR A 115 12.39 -12.57 7.48
C TYR A 115 10.86 -12.45 7.30
N GLN A 116 10.23 -11.40 7.85
CA GLN A 116 8.77 -11.22 7.77
C GLN A 116 8.31 -10.85 6.35
N ILE A 117 9.14 -10.19 5.56
CA ILE A 117 8.83 -9.89 4.14
C ILE A 117 8.87 -11.16 3.28
N GLU A 118 9.79 -12.07 3.57
CA GLU A 118 9.91 -13.37 2.87
C GLU A 118 8.73 -14.29 3.24
N GLU A 119 8.36 -14.31 4.52
CA GLU A 119 7.18 -15.02 4.99
C GLU A 119 5.89 -14.41 4.42
N LEU A 120 5.79 -13.08 4.35
CA LEU A 120 4.66 -12.40 3.75
C LEU A 120 4.53 -12.72 2.27
N ALA A 121 5.61 -12.60 1.48
CA ALA A 121 5.59 -12.92 0.06
C ALA A 121 5.13 -14.37 -0.17
N LYS A 122 5.63 -15.31 0.63
CA LYS A 122 5.21 -16.70 0.60
C LYS A 122 3.73 -16.88 0.98
N ARG A 123 3.24 -16.18 2.00
CA ARG A 123 1.81 -16.22 2.36
C ARG A 123 0.91 -15.65 1.26
N ILE A 124 1.37 -14.62 0.55
CA ILE A 124 0.66 -14.08 -0.62
C ILE A 124 0.62 -15.13 -1.74
N GLU A 125 1.75 -15.76 -2.05
CA GLU A 125 1.80 -16.84 -3.05
C GLU A 125 0.88 -18.00 -2.66
N ASP A 126 0.92 -18.44 -1.40
CA ASP A 126 0.08 -19.51 -0.88
C ASP A 126 -1.41 -19.15 -0.94
N ALA A 127 -1.78 -17.92 -0.57
CA ALA A 127 -3.16 -17.43 -0.63
C ALA A 127 -3.68 -17.32 -2.08
N VAL A 128 -2.84 -16.84 -3.01
CA VAL A 128 -3.18 -16.82 -4.43
C VAL A 128 -3.28 -18.25 -4.99
N ALA A 129 -2.40 -19.16 -4.58
CA ALA A 129 -2.45 -20.56 -4.98
C ALA A 129 -3.71 -21.28 -4.46
N ALA A 130 -4.19 -20.92 -3.26
CA ALA A 130 -5.39 -21.46 -2.63
C ALA A 130 -6.71 -20.99 -3.28
N LEU A 131 -6.68 -19.93 -4.10
CA LEU A 131 -7.85 -19.49 -4.85
C LEU A 131 -8.35 -20.59 -5.79
N PRO A 132 -9.69 -20.77 -5.91
CA PRO A 132 -10.27 -21.57 -6.97
C PRO A 132 -9.71 -21.16 -8.33
N GLU A 133 -9.43 -22.14 -9.19
CA GLU A 133 -8.70 -21.92 -10.45
C GLU A 133 -9.31 -20.80 -11.31
N SER A 134 -10.63 -20.78 -11.44
CA SER A 134 -11.34 -19.75 -12.21
C SER A 134 -11.23 -18.34 -11.61
N TYR A 135 -11.02 -18.19 -10.30
CA TYR A 135 -10.86 -16.90 -9.63
C TYR A 135 -9.41 -16.43 -9.77
N ARG A 136 -8.47 -17.36 -9.52
CA ARG A 136 -7.04 -17.13 -9.68
C ARG A 136 -6.70 -16.70 -11.10
N GLU A 137 -7.24 -17.39 -12.11
CA GLU A 137 -6.97 -17.09 -13.52
C GLU A 137 -7.44 -15.67 -13.90
N ALA A 138 -8.68 -15.32 -13.56
CA ALA A 138 -9.22 -13.98 -13.82
C ALA A 138 -8.44 -12.89 -13.07
N PHE A 139 -8.11 -13.13 -11.79
CA PHE A 139 -7.32 -12.21 -10.98
C PHE A 139 -5.92 -12.00 -11.54
N VAL A 140 -5.22 -13.07 -11.94
CA VAL A 140 -3.86 -12.99 -12.47
C VAL A 140 -3.82 -12.27 -13.82
N MET A 141 -4.75 -12.58 -14.72
CA MET A 141 -4.86 -11.90 -16.02
C MET A 141 -5.12 -10.40 -15.85
N HIS A 142 -6.00 -10.02 -14.93
CA HIS A 142 -6.26 -8.61 -14.68
C HIS A 142 -5.08 -7.91 -14.01
N ARG A 143 -4.50 -8.51 -12.96
CA ARG A 143 -3.56 -7.82 -12.08
C ARG A 143 -2.11 -7.81 -12.56
N PHE A 144 -1.68 -8.88 -13.23
CA PHE A 144 -0.29 -9.06 -13.65
C PHE A 144 -0.09 -8.97 -15.17
N ARG A 145 -1.18 -9.01 -15.94
CA ARG A 145 -1.13 -8.89 -17.41
C ARG A 145 -1.88 -7.65 -17.93
N ASP A 146 -2.36 -6.79 -17.03
CA ASP A 146 -3.11 -5.56 -17.32
C ASP A 146 -4.28 -5.73 -18.31
N MET A 147 -4.89 -6.93 -18.33
CA MET A 147 -6.01 -7.21 -19.22
C MET A 147 -7.30 -6.59 -18.67
N SER A 148 -8.08 -5.97 -19.54
CA SER A 148 -9.42 -5.47 -19.21
C SER A 148 -10.41 -6.62 -19.02
N TYR A 149 -11.52 -6.35 -18.32
CA TYR A 149 -12.55 -7.36 -18.08
C TYR A 149 -13.15 -7.93 -19.38
N LYS A 150 -13.16 -7.12 -20.45
CA LYS A 150 -13.62 -7.55 -21.78
C LYS A 150 -12.63 -8.53 -22.41
N GLU A 151 -11.34 -8.21 -22.40
CA GLU A 151 -10.29 -9.08 -22.98
C GLU A 151 -10.20 -10.41 -22.23
N ILE A 152 -10.34 -10.40 -20.90
CA ILE A 152 -10.36 -11.62 -20.08
C ILE A 152 -11.62 -12.45 -20.40
N ALA A 153 -12.78 -11.79 -20.54
CA ALA A 153 -14.04 -12.45 -20.89
C ALA A 153 -13.97 -13.16 -22.25
N GLU A 154 -13.40 -12.48 -23.25
CA GLU A 154 -13.15 -13.04 -24.59
C GLU A 154 -12.17 -14.21 -24.54
N THR A 155 -11.07 -14.06 -23.79
CA THR A 155 -10.04 -15.11 -23.63
C THR A 155 -10.60 -16.38 -22.97
N LEU A 156 -11.45 -16.22 -21.97
CA LEU A 156 -11.99 -17.34 -21.17
C LEU A 156 -13.36 -17.84 -21.68
N GLY A 157 -13.92 -17.23 -22.73
CA GLY A 157 -15.22 -17.61 -23.28
C GLY A 157 -16.40 -17.41 -22.32
N VAL A 158 -16.34 -16.39 -21.44
CA VAL A 158 -17.38 -16.07 -20.45
C VAL A 158 -17.84 -14.62 -20.58
N SER A 159 -18.85 -14.21 -19.79
CA SER A 159 -19.30 -12.80 -19.82
C SER A 159 -18.39 -11.88 -18.99
N PRO A 160 -18.29 -10.58 -19.33
CA PRO A 160 -17.57 -9.60 -18.48
C PRO A 160 -18.12 -9.53 -17.04
N LYS A 161 -19.42 -9.77 -16.86
CA LYS A 161 -20.03 -9.88 -15.51
C LYS A 161 -19.49 -11.08 -14.73
N THR A 162 -19.22 -12.19 -15.41
CA THR A 162 -18.60 -13.37 -14.81
C THR A 162 -17.17 -13.08 -14.38
N ILE A 163 -16.42 -12.30 -15.17
CA ILE A 163 -15.06 -11.87 -14.81
C ILE A 163 -15.08 -10.95 -13.59
N ASP A 164 -15.93 -9.94 -13.58
CA ASP A 164 -16.11 -9.06 -12.42
C ASP A 164 -16.43 -9.86 -11.15
N TYR A 165 -17.40 -10.78 -11.23
CA TYR A 165 -17.73 -11.66 -10.11
C TYR A 165 -16.52 -12.48 -9.62
N ARG A 166 -15.76 -13.11 -10.53
CA ARG A 166 -14.59 -13.92 -10.20
C ARG A 166 -13.49 -13.09 -9.53
N ILE A 167 -13.23 -11.88 -10.01
CA ILE A 167 -12.26 -10.95 -9.42
C ILE A 167 -12.72 -10.51 -8.03
N GLN A 168 -13.99 -10.15 -7.86
CA GLN A 168 -14.55 -9.80 -6.54
C GLN A 168 -14.45 -10.96 -5.53
N GLN A 169 -14.69 -12.20 -5.97
CA GLN A 169 -14.52 -13.37 -5.10
C GLN A 169 -13.04 -13.61 -4.75
N ALA A 170 -12.12 -13.46 -5.71
CA ALA A 170 -10.69 -13.54 -5.44
C ALA A 170 -10.26 -12.52 -4.38
N LEU A 171 -10.63 -11.26 -4.56
CA LEU A 171 -10.33 -10.18 -3.61
C LEU A 171 -10.93 -10.45 -2.23
N LYS A 172 -12.17 -10.95 -2.15
CA LYS A 172 -12.82 -11.28 -0.89
C LYS A 172 -12.06 -12.38 -0.13
N GLN A 173 -11.62 -13.42 -0.84
CA GLN A 173 -10.87 -14.52 -0.23
C GLN A 173 -9.47 -14.06 0.22
N LEU A 174 -8.74 -13.35 -0.64
CA LEU A 174 -7.42 -12.81 -0.31
C LEU A 174 -7.46 -11.87 0.91
N ARG A 175 -8.52 -11.06 1.06
CA ARG A 175 -8.71 -10.21 2.24
C ARG A 175 -8.90 -11.01 3.53
N VAL A 176 -9.49 -12.20 3.47
CA VAL A 176 -9.68 -13.08 4.63
C VAL A 176 -8.35 -13.77 4.97
N ASP A 177 -7.70 -14.35 3.97
CA ASP A 177 -6.48 -15.15 4.17
C ASP A 177 -5.27 -14.29 4.54
N LEU A 178 -5.29 -13.02 4.15
CA LEU A 178 -4.21 -12.07 4.40
C LEU A 178 -4.65 -10.88 5.27
N LYS A 179 -5.69 -11.07 6.09
CA LYS A 179 -6.28 -10.02 6.93
C LYS A 179 -5.24 -9.29 7.82
N ASP A 180 -4.26 -10.03 8.32
CA ASP A 180 -3.21 -9.51 9.22
C ASP A 180 -2.16 -8.68 8.46
N TYR A 181 -2.19 -8.71 7.12
CA TYR A 181 -1.25 -8.04 6.22
C TYR A 181 -1.94 -7.11 5.22
N LEU A 182 -3.23 -6.82 5.43
CA LEU A 182 -4.05 -5.91 4.62
C LEU A 182 -3.36 -4.59 4.24
N PRO A 183 -2.62 -3.87 5.12
CA PRO A 183 -1.94 -2.62 4.77
C PRO A 183 -0.92 -2.79 3.62
N LEU A 184 -0.27 -3.94 3.53
CA LEU A 184 0.78 -4.22 2.56
C LEU A 184 0.23 -4.74 1.23
N LEU A 185 -1.05 -5.13 1.21
CA LEU A 185 -1.75 -5.69 0.06
C LEU A 185 -2.62 -4.70 -0.70
N LEU A 186 -2.85 -3.52 -0.13
CA LEU A 186 -3.58 -2.44 -0.79
C LEU A 186 -3.07 -2.12 -2.21
N PRO A 187 -1.74 -2.12 -2.52
CA PRO A 187 -1.29 -1.91 -3.88
C PRO A 187 -1.81 -3.01 -4.81
N LEU A 188 -1.89 -4.25 -4.32
CA LEU A 188 -2.34 -5.42 -5.06
C LEU A 188 -3.87 -5.47 -5.22
N LEU A 189 -4.62 -4.92 -4.25
CA LEU A 189 -6.08 -4.98 -4.17
C LEU A 189 -6.80 -3.79 -4.84
N PHE A 190 -6.11 -2.66 -5.00
CA PHE A 190 -6.65 -1.44 -5.62
C PHE A 190 -5.64 -0.91 -6.65
N PRO A 191 -5.83 -1.18 -7.96
CA PRO A 191 -5.03 -0.57 -9.02
C PRO A 191 -5.32 0.93 -9.19
#